data_AF-A0A2V6MFC4-F1
#
_entry.id   AF-A0A2V6MFC4-F1
#
_cell.length_a   1.000
_cell.length_b   1.000
_cell.length_c   1.000
_cell.angle_alpha   90.00
_cell.angle_beta   90.00
_cell.angle_gamma   90.00
#
_symmetry.space_group_name_H-M   'P 1'
#
loop_
_entity.id
_entity.type
_entity.pdbx_description
1 polymer ?
#
loop_
_entity_poly.entity_id
_entity_poly.type
_entity_poly.pdbx_seq_one_letter_code
_entity_poly.pdbx_strand_id
1 'polypeptide(L)'
;MPGFPFLAGLPEKLRTTRLATPRTKVPAGSVAIARTQAGVYPVESPGGWNLIGRTPLRLFDPNANPPALLQAGDRVRFRGITRNEFEARVKESSG
;
A
#
# COMPACT_ATOMS: atom_id res chain seq x y z
N MET A 1 -4.32 9.62 -6.69
CA MET A 1 -5.22 8.53 -6.31
C MET A 1 -5.69 8.78 -4.88
N PRO A 2 -7.01 8.83 -4.62
CA PRO A 2 -7.54 9.07 -3.28
C PRO A 2 -7.03 8.04 -2.27
N GLY A 3 -6.66 8.49 -1.08
CA GLY A 3 -6.21 7.61 0.01
C GLY A 3 -4.84 6.95 -0.20
N PHE A 4 -4.05 7.33 -1.21
CA PHE A 4 -2.69 6.81 -1.37
C PHE A 4 -1.73 7.46 -0.35
N PRO A 5 -1.14 6.70 0.59
CA PRO A 5 -0.23 7.25 1.57
C PRO A 5 1.17 7.39 0.96
N PHE A 6 1.71 8.60 1.00
CA PHE A 6 3.13 8.84 0.73
C PHE A 6 3.90 8.79 2.05
N LEU A 7 4.61 7.69 2.27
CA LEU A 7 5.34 7.45 3.51
C LEU A 7 6.80 7.86 3.33
N ALA A 8 7.25 8.78 4.17
CA ALA A 8 8.65 9.16 4.29
C ALA A 8 9.37 8.26 5.31
N GLY A 9 10.71 8.34 5.34
CA GLY A 9 11.54 7.59 6.31
C GLY A 9 11.91 6.17 5.87
N LEU A 10 11.84 5.88 4.56
CA LEU A 10 12.37 4.63 4.02
C LEU A 10 13.89 4.56 4.25
N PRO A 11 14.44 3.48 4.84
CA PRO A 11 15.88 3.31 5.01
C PRO A 11 16.62 3.44 3.67
N GLU A 12 17.77 4.12 3.69
CA GLU A 12 18.54 4.42 2.47
C GLU A 12 18.95 3.16 1.69
N LYS A 13 19.24 2.06 2.40
CA LYS A 13 19.54 0.75 1.80
C LYS A 13 18.41 0.14 0.95
N LEU A 14 17.18 0.64 1.12
CA LEU A 14 16.00 0.22 0.34
C LEU A 14 15.68 1.20 -0.80
N ARG A 15 16.47 2.26 -0.97
CA ARG A 15 16.26 3.25 -2.01
C ARG A 15 16.44 2.60 -3.38
N THR A 16 15.43 2.76 -4.25
CA THR A 16 15.43 2.17 -5.59
C THR A 16 14.72 3.09 -6.58
N THR A 17 15.08 3.06 -7.86
CA THR A 17 14.41 3.85 -8.90
C THR A 17 13.01 3.28 -9.20
N ARG A 18 12.15 4.09 -9.85
CA ARG A 18 10.91 3.56 -10.42
C ARG A 18 11.26 2.63 -11.59
N LEU A 19 10.37 1.69 -11.88
CA LEU A 19 10.44 0.90 -13.10
C LEU A 19 10.47 1.81 -14.33
N ALA A 20 11.28 1.45 -15.32
CA ALA A 20 11.35 2.16 -16.60
C ALA A 20 10.00 2.12 -17.32
N THR A 21 9.30 0.98 -17.28
CA THR A 21 7.94 0.81 -17.80
C THR A 21 6.99 0.53 -16.63
N PRO A 22 5.99 1.38 -16.38
CA PRO A 22 4.99 1.14 -15.33
C PRO A 22 4.17 -0.13 -15.60
N ARG A 23 3.75 -0.81 -14.54
CA ARG A 23 2.72 -1.85 -14.65
C ARG A 23 1.39 -1.17 -15.02
N THR A 24 0.66 -1.77 -15.94
CA THR A 24 -0.70 -1.35 -16.28
C THR A 24 -1.70 -1.63 -15.16
N LYS A 25 -1.42 -2.65 -14.34
CA LYS A 25 -2.29 -3.12 -13.26
C LYS A 25 -1.48 -3.45 -12.00
N VAL A 26 -1.68 -2.67 -10.94
CA VAL A 26 -1.16 -2.93 -9.59
C VAL A 26 -2.35 -3.23 -8.68
N PRO A 27 -2.44 -4.40 -8.05
CA PRO A 27 -3.57 -4.77 -7.20
C PRO A 27 -3.73 -3.83 -5.99
N ALA A 28 -4.98 -3.60 -5.56
CA ALA A 28 -5.27 -2.90 -4.30
C ALA A 28 -4.58 -3.59 -3.10
N GLY A 29 -4.13 -2.80 -2.13
CA GLY A 29 -3.33 -3.21 -0.98
C GLY A 29 -1.85 -3.45 -1.28
N SER A 30 -1.37 -3.29 -2.52
CA SER A 30 0.06 -3.50 -2.83
C SER A 30 0.94 -2.49 -2.11
N VAL A 31 1.94 -2.98 -1.39
CA VAL A 31 2.98 -2.17 -0.72
C VAL A 31 4.14 -1.99 -1.70
N ALA A 32 4.56 -0.75 -1.91
CA ALA A 32 5.58 -0.43 -2.89
C ALA A 32 6.56 0.65 -2.43
N ILE A 33 7.74 0.65 -3.04
CA ILE A 33 8.80 1.62 -2.79
C ILE A 33 9.30 2.27 -4.08
N ALA A 34 9.64 3.54 -4.00
CA ALA A 34 10.34 4.28 -5.04
C ALA A 34 11.07 5.47 -4.45
N ARG A 35 12.30 5.70 -4.92
CA ARG A 35 13.24 6.68 -4.37
C ARG A 35 13.32 6.45 -2.85
N THR A 36 13.07 7.47 -2.07
CA THR A 36 13.12 7.47 -0.60
C THR A 36 11.75 7.27 0.05
N GLN A 37 10.75 6.83 -0.72
CA GLN A 37 9.36 6.75 -0.28
C GLN A 37 8.85 5.32 -0.33
N ALA A 38 7.95 5.01 0.61
CA ALA A 38 7.06 3.86 0.54
C ALA A 38 5.62 4.34 0.33
N GLY A 39 4.76 3.44 -0.12
CA GLY A 39 3.34 3.72 -0.26
C GLY A 39 2.56 2.42 -0.41
N VAL A 40 1.24 2.55 -0.34
CA VAL A 40 0.33 1.41 -0.47
C VAL A 40 -0.79 1.80 -1.43
N TYR A 41 -1.00 1.01 -2.48
CA TYR A 41 -2.03 1.25 -3.49
C TYR A 41 -3.42 0.99 -2.87
N PRO A 42 -4.28 1.99 -2.62
CA PRO A 42 -5.59 1.78 -1.98
C PRO A 42 -6.60 1.12 -2.93
N VAL A 43 -6.45 1.35 -4.23
CA VAL A 43 -7.26 0.74 -5.28
C VAL A 43 -6.37 0.23 -6.41
N GLU A 44 -6.93 -0.65 -7.23
CA GLU A 44 -6.24 -1.15 -8.41
C GLU A 44 -5.98 -0.02 -9.41
N SER A 45 -4.72 0.13 -9.84
CA SER A 45 -4.31 1.22 -10.73
C SER A 45 -2.97 0.94 -11.41
N PRO A 46 -2.61 1.66 -12.49
CA PRO A 46 -1.26 1.61 -13.05
C PRO A 46 -0.20 2.13 -12.06
N GLY A 47 1.01 1.59 -12.11
CA GLY A 47 2.06 1.97 -11.17
C GLY A 47 3.47 1.53 -11.54
N GLY A 48 4.43 2.45 -11.42
CA GLY A 48 5.85 2.20 -11.68
C GLY A 48 6.71 1.98 -10.43
N TRP A 49 6.11 1.79 -9.25
CA TRP A 49 6.88 1.55 -8.02
C TRP A 49 7.24 0.07 -7.90
N ASN A 50 8.31 -0.24 -7.16
CA ASN A 50 8.72 -1.61 -6.91
C ASN A 50 7.80 -2.21 -5.84
N LEU A 51 7.07 -3.26 -6.19
CA LEU A 51 6.17 -3.94 -5.25
C LEU A 51 6.99 -4.85 -4.35
N ILE A 52 6.77 -4.75 -3.04
CA ILE A 52 7.53 -5.52 -2.03
C ILE A 52 6.63 -6.34 -1.11
N GLY A 53 5.30 -6.21 -1.22
CA GLY A 53 4.34 -6.94 -0.42
C GLY A 53 2.91 -6.48 -0.65
N ARG A 54 1.99 -6.94 0.20
CA ARG A 54 0.57 -6.58 0.16
C ARG A 54 0.00 -6.54 1.57
N THR A 55 -0.95 -5.64 1.83
CA THR A 55 -1.75 -5.60 3.05
C THR A 55 -3.18 -6.06 2.77
N PRO A 56 -3.83 -6.80 3.68
CA PRO A 56 -5.24 -7.15 3.55
C PRO A 56 -6.17 -6.00 3.95
N LEU A 57 -5.64 -4.92 4.52
CA LEU A 57 -6.43 -3.77 4.99
C LEU A 57 -7.02 -2.98 3.81
N ARG A 58 -8.25 -2.50 3.98
CA ARG A 58 -8.88 -1.54 3.07
C ARG A 58 -8.42 -0.13 3.43
N LEU A 59 -7.68 0.52 2.52
CA LEU A 59 -7.08 1.82 2.79
C LEU A 59 -7.98 3.00 2.42
N PHE A 60 -8.93 2.77 1.53
CA PHE A 60 -9.87 3.78 1.09
C PHE A 60 -11.25 3.15 0.95
N ASP A 61 -12.24 3.79 1.56
CA ASP A 61 -13.65 3.46 1.47
C ASP A 61 -14.45 4.76 1.34
N PRO A 62 -15.07 5.05 0.18
CA PRO A 62 -15.82 6.29 -0.01
C PRO A 62 -17.05 6.40 0.90
N ASN A 63 -17.51 5.30 1.49
CA ASN A 63 -18.67 5.28 2.41
C ASN A 63 -18.26 5.40 3.89
N ALA A 64 -16.95 5.36 4.20
CA ALA A 64 -16.46 5.51 5.57
C ALA A 64 -16.21 6.99 5.92
N ASN A 65 -16.20 7.30 7.23
CA ASN A 65 -15.80 8.60 7.75
C ASN A 65 -14.74 8.43 8.86
N PRO A 66 -13.46 8.78 8.62
CA PRO A 66 -12.92 9.32 7.37
C PRO A 66 -12.83 8.27 6.25
N PRO A 67 -12.85 8.67 4.97
CA PRO A 67 -12.83 7.73 3.85
C PRO A 67 -11.45 7.09 3.61
N ALA A 68 -10.38 7.67 4.16
CA ALA A 68 -9.05 7.11 4.12
C ALA A 68 -8.67 6.56 5.49
N LEU A 69 -8.14 5.33 5.52
CA LEU A 69 -7.66 4.70 6.75
C LEU A 69 -6.50 5.47 7.39
N LEU A 70 -5.63 6.04 6.56
CA LEU A 70 -4.45 6.80 6.98
C LEU A 70 -4.66 8.29 6.71
N GLN A 71 -4.37 9.10 7.73
CA GLN A 71 -4.44 10.56 7.70
C GLN A 71 -3.05 11.19 7.65
N ALA A 72 -2.98 12.45 7.25
CA ALA A 72 -1.72 13.19 7.26
C ALA A 72 -1.20 13.32 8.70
N GLY A 73 0.07 12.95 8.92
CA GLY A 73 0.70 12.94 10.24
C GLY A 73 0.73 11.56 10.91
N ASP A 74 -0.01 10.58 10.39
CA ASP A 74 0.01 9.22 10.93
C ASP A 74 1.38 8.55 10.79
N ARG A 75 1.72 7.73 11.78
CA ARG A 75 2.93 6.89 11.78
C ARG A 75 2.58 5.47 11.42
N VAL A 76 3.21 4.95 10.37
CA VAL A 76 2.97 3.59 9.87
C VAL A 76 4.14 2.68 10.23
N ARG A 77 3.82 1.48 10.73
CA ARG A 77 4.77 0.37 10.89
C ARG A 77 4.26 -0.84 10.13
N PHE A 78 5.07 -1.37 9.21
CA PHE A 78 4.76 -2.63 8.53
C PHE A 78 5.16 -3.82 9.40
N ARG A 79 4.28 -4.81 9.49
CA ARG A 79 4.53 -6.11 10.12
C ARG A 79 4.36 -7.20 9.06
N GLY A 80 5.37 -8.05 8.90
CA GLY A 80 5.24 -9.24 8.06
C GLY A 80 4.18 -10.19 8.63
N ILE A 81 3.31 -10.70 7.77
CA ILE A 81 2.31 -11.71 8.11
C ILE A 81 2.43 -12.89 7.15
N THR A 82 1.96 -14.05 7.57
CA THR A 82 1.90 -15.23 6.70
C THR A 82 0.80 -15.09 5.64
N ARG A 83 0.87 -15.93 4.60
CA ARG A 83 -0.20 -16.03 3.60
C ARG A 83 -1.54 -16.41 4.22
N ASN A 84 -1.56 -17.38 5.13
CA ASN A 84 -2.79 -17.82 5.80
C ASN A 84 -3.42 -16.68 6.61
N GLU A 85 -2.60 -15.92 7.35
CA GLU A 85 -3.03 -14.74 8.08
C GLU A 85 -3.58 -13.63 7.17
N PHE A 86 -3.00 -13.47 5.96
CA PHE A 86 -3.50 -12.53 4.97
C PHE A 86 -4.88 -12.95 4.46
N GLU A 87 -5.03 -14.22 4.06
CA GLU A 87 -6.26 -14.76 3.51
C GLU A 87 -7.41 -14.75 4.53
N ALA A 88 -7.12 -15.05 5.80
CA ALA A 88 -8.10 -14.95 6.89
C ALA A 88 -8.64 -13.51 7.03
N ARG A 89 -7.75 -12.50 7.07
CA ARG A 89 -8.14 -11.09 7.23
C ARG A 89 -8.93 -10.54 6.04
N VAL A 90 -8.63 -10.99 4.83
CA VAL A 90 -9.40 -10.60 3.64
C VAL A 90 -10.84 -11.12 3.73
N LYS A 91 -11.03 -12.36 4.21
CA LYS A 91 -12.37 -12.94 4.40
C LYS A 91 -13.17 -12.19 5.46
N GLU A 92 -12.55 -11.86 6.59
CA GLU A 92 -13.18 -11.07 7.67
C GLU A 92 -13.64 -9.68 7.20
N SER A 93 -12.93 -9.07 6.25
CA SER A 93 -13.27 -7.74 5.72
C SER A 93 -14.30 -7.77 4.58
N SER A 94 -14.69 -8.96 4.13
CA SER A 94 -15.63 -9.18 3.02
C SER A 94 -16.99 -9.74 3.48
N GLY A 95 -17.14 -10.02 4.78
CA GLY A 95 -18.39 -10.36 5.44
C GLY A 95 -18.97 -9.17 6.19
#